data_AF-A0A1G9IH63-F1
#
_entry.id   AF-A0A1G9IH63-F1
#
_cell.length_a   1.000
_cell.length_b   1.000
_cell.length_c   1.000
_cell.angle_alpha   90.00
_cell.angle_beta   90.00
_cell.angle_gamma   90.00
#
_symmetry.space_group_name_H-M   'P 1'
#
loop_
_entity.id
_entity.type
_entity.pdbx_description
1 polymer ?
#
loop_
_entity_poly.entity_id
_entity_poly.type
_entity_poly.pdbx_seq_one_letter_code
_entity_poly.pdbx_strand_id
1 'polypeptide(L)'
;MNVSLKSKIMESDIKLFERGVVQVEGKELFLQTHDIKLDNAGRRTGSGHRRALVHDHQDGLTINYNGDYPGGVTIKGTIKVDAIEMPTIRRYFGHSSLIATIGELKQQIDSLQERVETLSRS
;
A
#
# COMPACT_ATOMS: atom_id res chain seq x y z
N MET A 1 20.79 54.90 -5.71
CA MET A 1 19.32 54.99 -5.49
C MET A 1 18.79 53.56 -5.51
N ASN A 2 18.20 53.10 -4.40
CA ASN A 2 17.76 51.72 -4.21
C ASN A 2 16.66 51.35 -5.20
N VAL A 3 16.90 50.35 -6.05
CA VAL A 3 15.84 49.66 -6.78
C VAL A 3 15.23 48.65 -5.80
N SER A 4 14.13 49.02 -5.15
CA SER A 4 13.35 48.08 -4.34
C SER A 4 12.64 47.12 -5.28
N LEU A 5 13.26 45.96 -5.50
CA LEU A 5 12.54 44.78 -5.96
C LEU A 5 11.67 44.33 -4.79
N LYS A 6 10.42 44.80 -4.74
CA LYS A 6 9.39 44.10 -3.97
C LYS A 6 9.36 42.69 -4.54
N SER A 7 9.90 41.70 -3.83
CA SER A 7 9.78 40.31 -4.23
C SER A 7 8.29 40.03 -4.37
N LYS A 8 7.88 39.70 -5.60
CA LYS A 8 6.59 39.09 -5.85
C LYS A 8 6.53 37.89 -4.88
N ILE A 9 5.52 37.84 -4.02
CA ILE A 9 5.26 36.65 -3.22
C ILE A 9 5.04 35.52 -4.23
N MET A 10 6.01 34.62 -4.39
CA MET A 10 5.83 33.45 -5.23
C MET A 10 4.95 32.48 -4.46
N GLU A 11 3.70 32.33 -4.90
CA GLU A 11 2.75 31.38 -4.29
C GLU A 11 3.04 29.93 -4.71
N SER A 12 3.80 29.75 -5.78
CA SER A 12 4.33 28.48 -6.26
C SER A 12 5.64 28.70 -7.04
N ASP A 13 6.46 27.65 -7.14
CA ASP A 13 7.72 27.68 -7.87
C ASP A 13 8.13 26.27 -8.35
N ILE A 14 8.95 26.22 -9.41
CA ILE A 14 9.58 24.98 -9.91
C ILE A 14 11.08 25.21 -10.01
N LYS A 15 11.86 24.40 -9.28
CA LYS A 15 13.32 24.51 -9.20
C LYS A 15 13.99 23.26 -9.76
N LEU A 16 15.07 23.47 -10.51
CA LEU A 16 15.96 22.42 -10.97
C LEU A 16 17.23 22.47 -10.13
N PHE A 17 17.53 21.36 -9.44
CA PHE A 17 18.74 21.22 -8.63
C PHE A 17 19.76 20.33 -9.33
N GLU A 18 21.00 20.36 -8.81
CA GLU A 18 22.04 19.42 -9.21
C GLU A 18 21.57 17.96 -9.06
N ARG A 19 22.19 17.07 -9.85
CA ARG A 19 21.85 15.63 -9.91
C ARG A 19 20.46 15.32 -10.48
N GLY A 20 19.82 16.28 -11.16
CA GLY A 20 18.59 16.06 -11.92
C GLY A 20 17.32 16.03 -11.07
N VAL A 21 17.34 16.69 -9.91
CA VAL A 21 16.17 16.79 -9.03
C VAL A 21 15.29 17.96 -9.48
N VAL A 22 14.01 17.69 -9.69
CA VAL A 22 12.97 18.71 -9.89
C VAL A 22 12.19 18.84 -8.59
N GLN A 23 12.09 20.05 -8.06
CA GLN A 23 11.24 20.36 -6.91
C GLN A 23 10.09 21.25 -7.35
N VAL A 24 8.87 20.85 -7.00
CA VAL A 24 7.65 21.64 -7.19
C VAL A 24 7.18 22.10 -5.81
N GLU A 25 7.12 23.41 -5.58
CA GLU A 25 6.68 24.01 -4.32
C GLU A 25 5.35 24.75 -4.54
N GLY A 26 4.39 24.56 -3.63
CA GLY A 26 3.08 25.20 -3.70
C GLY A 26 2.11 24.60 -2.68
N LYS A 27 0.87 25.10 -2.67
CA LYS A 27 -0.20 24.59 -1.80
C LYS A 27 -0.83 23.30 -2.31
N GLU A 28 -0.92 23.16 -3.63
CA GLU A 28 -1.55 22.03 -4.32
C GLU A 28 -0.81 21.75 -5.63
N LEU A 29 -0.69 20.47 -5.98
CA LEU A 29 -0.27 20.03 -7.31
C LEU A 29 -1.49 19.45 -8.03
N PHE A 30 -2.09 20.23 -8.93
CA PHE A 30 -3.22 19.80 -9.74
C PHE A 30 -2.75 19.13 -11.03
N LEU A 31 -3.15 17.88 -11.25
CA LEU A 31 -2.77 17.06 -12.42
C LEU A 31 -4.04 16.62 -13.18
N GLN A 32 -4.17 17.04 -14.44
CA GLN A 32 -5.26 16.61 -15.32
C GLN A 32 -4.80 15.42 -16.18
N THR A 33 -4.74 14.24 -15.57
CA THR A 33 -4.28 13.00 -16.23
C THR A 33 -4.85 11.77 -15.51
N HIS A 34 -4.79 10.62 -16.18
CA HIS A 34 -5.15 9.32 -15.59
C HIS A 34 -3.97 8.64 -14.88
N ASP A 35 -2.74 8.85 -15.38
CA ASP A 35 -1.56 8.09 -14.96
C ASP A 35 -0.45 8.99 -14.40
N ILE A 36 0.14 8.59 -13.27
CA ILE A 36 1.48 9.02 -12.83
C ILE A 36 2.42 7.82 -12.91
N LYS A 37 3.57 7.99 -13.57
CA LYS A 37 4.54 6.90 -13.82
C LYS A 37 5.87 7.16 -13.12
N LEU A 38 6.40 6.16 -12.41
CA LEU A 38 7.74 6.17 -11.82
C LEU A 38 8.62 5.16 -12.57
N ASP A 39 9.42 5.68 -13.49
CA ASP A 39 10.11 4.83 -14.44
C ASP A 39 11.60 5.13 -14.51
N ASN A 40 12.41 4.15 -14.17
CA ASN A 40 13.85 4.20 -14.30
C ASN A 40 14.34 2.89 -14.90
N ALA A 41 14.93 2.94 -16.10
CA ALA A 41 15.39 1.75 -16.82
C ALA A 41 16.33 0.86 -15.99
N GLY A 42 17.21 1.45 -15.17
CA GLY A 42 18.14 0.73 -14.30
C GLY A 42 17.49 0.07 -13.07
N ARG A 43 16.19 0.30 -12.83
CA ARG A 43 15.41 -0.31 -11.75
C ARG A 43 14.29 -1.23 -12.24
N ARG A 44 14.14 -1.41 -13.56
CA ARG A 44 13.13 -2.29 -14.13
C ARG A 44 13.52 -3.75 -13.98
N THR A 45 12.57 -4.58 -13.60
CA THR A 45 12.63 -6.04 -13.75
C THR A 45 11.61 -6.45 -14.82
N GLY A 46 11.99 -6.30 -16.09
CA GLY A 46 11.16 -6.62 -17.26
C GLY A 46 10.67 -5.40 -18.05
N SER A 47 9.78 -5.65 -19.02
CA SER A 47 9.15 -4.66 -19.89
C SER A 47 7.76 -4.24 -19.38
N GLY A 48 7.08 -3.35 -20.10
CA GLY A 48 5.69 -2.95 -19.83
C GLY A 48 5.52 -1.55 -19.25
N HIS A 49 4.26 -1.22 -18.95
CA HIS A 49 3.88 0.05 -18.36
C HIS A 49 4.37 0.17 -16.91
N ARG A 50 4.48 1.41 -16.41
CA ARG A 50 4.96 1.75 -15.06
C ARG A 50 4.00 2.69 -14.36
N ARG A 51 2.69 2.42 -14.42
CA ARG A 51 1.67 3.27 -13.81
C ARG A 51 1.66 3.09 -12.29
N ALA A 52 2.24 4.06 -11.59
CA ALA A 52 2.42 4.05 -10.15
C ALA A 52 1.10 4.37 -9.44
N LEU A 53 0.51 5.51 -9.81
CA LEU A 53 -0.78 5.99 -9.31
C LEU A 53 -1.69 6.20 -10.51
N VAL A 54 -2.89 5.63 -10.45
CA VAL A 54 -3.88 5.69 -11.53
C VAL A 54 -5.23 6.10 -10.97
N HIS A 55 -5.85 7.10 -11.60
CA HIS A 55 -7.28 7.33 -11.51
C HIS A 55 -7.96 6.34 -12.46
N ASP A 56 -8.51 5.27 -11.91
CA ASP A 56 -8.99 4.12 -12.67
C ASP A 56 -10.43 4.29 -13.19
N HIS A 57 -10.87 3.29 -13.95
CA HIS A 57 -12.19 3.26 -14.58
C HIS A 57 -13.37 3.16 -13.60
N GLN A 58 -13.13 2.85 -12.33
CA GLN A 58 -14.13 2.79 -11.27
C GLN A 58 -14.14 4.07 -10.42
N ASP A 59 -13.50 5.14 -10.89
CA ASP A 59 -13.26 6.37 -10.13
C ASP A 59 -12.39 6.14 -8.87
N GLY A 60 -11.58 5.07 -8.90
CA GLY A 60 -10.69 4.68 -7.81
C GLY A 60 -9.28 5.25 -7.96
N LEU A 61 -8.60 5.44 -6.82
CA LEU A 61 -7.14 5.60 -6.80
C LEU A 61 -6.50 4.22 -6.66
N THR A 62 -5.90 3.74 -7.74
CA THR A 62 -5.17 2.48 -7.71
C THR A 62 -3.65 2.71 -7.67
N ILE A 63 -2.99 2.02 -6.74
CA ILE A 63 -1.53 1.93 -6.66
C ILE A 63 -1.09 0.65 -7.38
N ASN A 64 -0.11 0.78 -8.30
CA ASN A 64 0.39 -0.35 -9.11
C ASN A 64 -0.71 -1.01 -9.96
N TYR A 65 -1.39 -0.20 -10.79
CA TYR A 65 -2.68 -0.51 -11.44
C TYR A 65 -2.87 -1.93 -12.00
N ASN A 66 -1.96 -2.39 -12.86
CA ASN A 66 -2.07 -3.70 -13.51
C ASN A 66 -0.92 -4.64 -13.10
N GLY A 67 -0.40 -4.49 -11.88
CA GLY A 67 0.87 -5.13 -11.52
C GLY A 67 2.04 -4.61 -12.37
N ASP A 68 1.93 -3.38 -12.87
CA ASP A 68 2.90 -2.67 -13.71
C ASP A 68 4.30 -2.58 -13.04
N TYR A 69 4.36 -2.75 -11.72
CA TYR A 69 5.57 -3.01 -10.94
C TYR A 69 5.54 -4.48 -10.50
N PRO A 70 6.27 -5.38 -11.19
CA PRO A 70 6.26 -6.82 -10.88
C PRO A 70 6.77 -7.15 -9.46
N GLY A 71 7.58 -6.27 -8.87
CA GLY A 71 8.02 -6.38 -7.48
C GLY A 71 6.92 -6.05 -6.45
N GLY A 72 5.73 -5.64 -6.91
CA GLY A 72 4.60 -5.30 -6.06
C GLY A 72 4.71 -3.92 -5.40
N VAL A 73 3.90 -3.72 -4.36
CA VAL A 73 3.91 -2.52 -3.53
C VAL A 73 4.51 -2.89 -2.17
N THR A 74 5.53 -2.16 -1.74
CA THR A 74 6.09 -2.29 -0.38
C THR A 74 5.73 -1.06 0.43
N ILE A 75 4.97 -1.23 1.51
CA ILE A 75 4.64 -0.17 2.47
C ILE A 75 5.37 -0.49 3.77
N LYS A 76 6.22 0.43 4.25
CA LYS A 76 7.00 0.25 5.49
C LYS A 76 6.51 1.22 6.57
N GLY A 77 6.52 0.77 7.82
CA GLY A 77 6.07 1.56 8.97
C GLY A 77 4.61 1.28 9.36
N THR A 78 4.04 2.15 10.19
CA THR A 78 2.66 2.02 10.66
C THR A 78 1.67 2.47 9.59
N ILE A 79 0.68 1.64 9.30
CA ILE A 79 -0.41 1.94 8.38
C ILE A 79 -1.67 2.23 9.20
N LYS A 80 -2.31 3.38 8.94
CA LYS A 80 -3.63 3.74 9.48
C LYS A 80 -4.63 3.77 8.32
N VAL A 81 -5.71 3.02 8.43
CA VAL A 81 -6.79 2.97 7.45
C VAL A 81 -8.11 3.00 8.19
N ASP A 82 -9.03 3.85 7.73
CA ASP A 82 -10.33 4.03 8.37
C ASP A 82 -11.25 2.83 8.12
N ALA A 83 -11.29 2.34 6.88
CA ALA A 83 -12.04 1.14 6.49
C ALA A 83 -11.32 0.38 5.37
N ILE A 84 -11.35 -0.94 5.46
CA ILE A 84 -10.83 -1.84 4.43
C ILE A 84 -11.98 -2.72 3.96
N GLU A 85 -12.37 -2.57 2.70
CA GLU A 85 -13.25 -3.53 2.05
C GLU A 85 -12.41 -4.63 1.43
N MET A 86 -12.63 -5.84 1.92
CA MET A 86 -12.04 -7.05 1.34
C MET A 86 -13.18 -7.97 0.88
N PRO A 87 -13.67 -7.82 -0.36
CA PRO A 87 -14.80 -8.62 -0.85
C PRO A 87 -14.51 -10.13 -0.85
N THR A 88 -13.23 -10.53 -0.77
CA THR A 88 -12.80 -11.93 -0.71
C THR A 88 -11.96 -12.25 0.55
N ILE A 89 -12.36 -11.76 1.73
CA ILE A 89 -11.73 -12.10 3.03
C ILE A 89 -11.48 -13.61 3.21
N ARG A 90 -12.28 -14.48 2.56
CA ARG A 90 -12.18 -15.95 2.72
C ARG A 90 -10.81 -16.55 2.42
N ARG A 91 -9.95 -15.92 1.60
CA ARG A 91 -8.75 -16.61 1.05
C ARG A 91 -7.41 -16.21 1.67
N TYR A 92 -7.28 -15.02 2.25
CA TYR A 92 -5.99 -14.55 2.79
C TYR A 92 -5.99 -14.37 4.32
N PHE A 93 -7.15 -14.03 4.90
CA PHE A 93 -7.40 -14.05 6.35
C PHE A 93 -8.52 -15.04 6.63
N GLY A 94 -8.39 -16.27 6.10
CA GLY A 94 -9.42 -17.28 6.21
C GLY A 94 -9.84 -17.44 7.68
N HIS A 95 -11.03 -16.96 8.02
CA HIS A 95 -11.77 -17.39 9.20
C HIS A 95 -11.88 -18.93 9.25
N SER A 96 -11.68 -19.62 8.12
CA SER A 96 -11.54 -21.07 7.99
C SER A 96 -10.18 -21.65 8.40
N SER A 97 -9.17 -20.85 8.77
CA SER A 97 -7.92 -21.35 9.34
C SER A 97 -7.84 -21.05 10.82
N LEU A 98 -7.99 -19.81 11.30
CA LEU A 98 -7.82 -19.53 12.73
C LEU A 98 -8.98 -20.05 13.59
N ILE A 99 -10.25 -19.85 13.18
CA ILE A 99 -11.38 -20.38 13.95
C ILE A 99 -11.44 -21.90 13.82
N ALA A 100 -11.11 -22.45 12.65
CA ALA A 100 -11.00 -23.90 12.48
C ALA A 100 -9.84 -24.48 13.30
N THR A 101 -8.66 -23.85 13.28
CA THR A 101 -7.50 -24.26 14.11
C THR A 101 -7.82 -24.11 15.59
N ILE A 102 -8.49 -23.03 16.01
CA ILE A 102 -8.96 -22.88 17.40
C ILE A 102 -9.98 -23.97 17.74
N GLY A 103 -10.88 -24.32 16.82
CA GLY A 103 -11.85 -25.39 16.97
C GLY A 103 -11.21 -26.77 17.09
N GLU A 104 -10.25 -27.09 16.21
CA GLU A 104 -9.47 -28.33 16.21
C GLU A 104 -8.61 -28.44 17.46
N LEU A 105 -7.92 -27.35 17.85
CA LEU A 105 -7.14 -27.29 19.08
C LEU A 105 -8.03 -27.49 20.31
N LYS A 106 -9.24 -26.93 20.31
CA LYS A 106 -10.20 -27.15 21.39
C LYS A 106 -10.66 -28.59 21.48
N GLN A 107 -11.00 -29.23 20.35
CA GLN A 107 -11.35 -30.65 20.31
C GLN A 107 -10.19 -31.55 20.80
N GLN A 108 -8.96 -31.22 20.43
CA GLN A 108 -7.77 -31.93 20.90
C GLN A 108 -7.57 -31.78 22.41
N ILE A 109 -7.76 -30.57 22.95
CA ILE A 109 -7.69 -30.31 24.40
C ILE A 109 -8.75 -31.13 25.14
N ASP A 110 -10.00 -31.10 24.69
CA ASP A 110 -11.11 -31.81 25.33
C ASP A 110 -10.84 -33.34 25.34
N SER A 111 -10.38 -33.89 24.21
CA SER A 111 -10.02 -35.32 24.12
C SER A 111 -8.84 -35.71 25.03
N LEU A 112 -7.84 -34.85 25.16
CA LEU A 112 -6.72 -35.08 26.07
C LEU A 112 -7.16 -35.06 27.54
N GLN A 113 -8.09 -34.16 27.90
CA GLN A 113 -8.64 -34.09 29.25
C GLN A 113 -9.39 -35.38 29.62
N GLU A 114 -10.26 -35.87 28.74
CA GLU A 114 -10.98 -37.14 28.95
C GLU A 114 -10.03 -38.34 29.16
N ARG A 115 -8.94 -38.41 28.38
CA ARG A 115 -7.94 -39.48 28.49
C ARG A 115 -7.19 -39.41 29.82
N VAL A 116 -6.82 -38.22 30.28
CA VAL A 116 -6.14 -38.01 31.57
C VAL A 116 -7.07 -38.38 32.73
N GLU A 117 -8.36 -38.01 32.65
CA GLU A 117 -9.35 -38.41 33.66
C GLU A 117 -9.51 -39.93 33.73
N THR A 118 -9.53 -40.59 32.57
CA THR A 118 -9.64 -42.06 32.51
C THR A 118 -8.42 -42.74 33.15
N LEU A 119 -7.21 -42.27 32.82
CA LEU A 119 -5.95 -42.80 33.35
C LEU A 119 -5.71 -42.51 34.83
N SER A 120 -6.24 -41.40 35.35
CA SER A 120 -6.13 -41.08 36.78
C SER A 120 -7.07 -41.90 37.66
N ARG A 121 -8.08 -42.54 37.06
CA ARG A 121 -9.03 -43.44 37.73
C ARG A 121 -8.69 -44.92 37.59
N SER A 122 -7.75 -45.29 36.72
CA SER A 122 -7.19 -46.64 36.57
C SER A 122 -5.99 -46.86 37.47
#